data_AF-A0A0T9U9N2-F1
#
_entry.id   AF-A0A0T9U9N2-F1
#
_cell.length_a   1.000
_cell.length_b   1.000
_cell.length_c   1.000
_cell.angle_alpha   90.00
_cell.angle_beta   90.00
_cell.angle_gamma   90.00
#
_symmetry.space_group_name_H-M   'P 1'
#
loop_
_entity.id
_entity.type
_entity.pdbx_description
1 polymer ?
#
loop_
_entity_poly.entity_id
_entity_poly.type
_entity_poly.pdbx_seq_one_letter_code
_entity_poly.pdbx_strand_id
1 'polypeptide(L)'
;MEGSKPLLLPHITLSTHTASRAGVLLTIADLGEWDRFNRLLECCDGKHTTEQIATTLSLDISTLNNTLNSLEEAGFIWCLPDYHAIPTSLFLQEFNRWLPIWVHQMYDQPMIWQGLYEGNEPASIMIGWAQENMHYTRSVMAHMPLAVQYANTAKERQIQLRHLSEEWDHYRLFMTACQSTGVSEESLNQSRPLASTLNITLFMRSVAPLGTLVYNACEALLEATTDNGRTVVDFYQTVGQRHNLPQTFTDELVHHLMVDKEFGHIDIFAQLLEDYPMLPASTVASIFSSCHRLAEWFEIWNDDIYQHYRQSDSPYSVNHNTSQKTSHQHQSSGVDG
;
A
#
# COMPACT_ATOMS: atom_id res chain seq x y z
N MET A 1 17.39 12.25 -29.31
CA MET A 1 18.11 12.12 -28.02
C MET A 1 19.40 12.94 -27.96
N GLU A 2 19.73 13.77 -28.96
CA GLU A 2 20.86 14.70 -28.79
C GLU A 2 20.60 15.64 -27.62
N GLY A 3 21.56 15.73 -26.70
CA GLY A 3 21.49 16.53 -25.49
C GLY A 3 20.56 16.02 -24.39
N SER A 4 19.94 14.83 -24.52
CA SER A 4 19.17 14.25 -23.40
C SER A 4 20.11 13.74 -22.30
N LYS A 5 19.61 13.76 -21.06
CA LYS A 5 20.29 13.25 -19.88
C LYS A 5 19.51 12.04 -19.35
N PRO A 6 19.97 10.81 -19.65
CA PRO A 6 19.35 9.61 -19.14
C PRO A 6 19.36 9.58 -17.61
N LEU A 7 18.19 9.38 -17.01
CA LEU A 7 18.02 9.14 -15.59
C LEU A 7 17.56 7.70 -15.38
N LEU A 8 18.32 6.95 -14.60
CA LEU A 8 17.96 5.65 -14.09
C LEU A 8 16.85 5.81 -13.06
N LEU A 9 15.75 5.10 -13.32
CA LEU A 9 14.62 5.16 -12.42
C LEU A 9 14.83 4.19 -11.24
N PRO A 10 14.28 4.49 -10.06
CA PRO A 10 14.58 3.74 -8.85
C PRO A 10 14.03 2.29 -8.91
N HIS A 11 14.52 1.46 -7.98
CA HIS A 11 14.11 0.07 -7.74
C HIS A 11 14.33 -0.89 -8.93
N ILE A 12 15.45 -0.72 -9.64
CA ILE A 12 15.97 -1.75 -10.53
C ILE A 12 16.68 -2.80 -9.70
N THR A 13 16.25 -4.05 -9.85
CA THR A 13 16.99 -5.19 -9.30
C THR A 13 17.91 -5.73 -10.37
N LEU A 14 19.21 -5.75 -10.06
CA LEU A 14 20.22 -6.35 -10.92
C LEU A 14 20.59 -7.72 -10.34
N SER A 15 20.51 -8.76 -11.15
CA SER A 15 21.06 -10.07 -10.84
C SER A 15 21.89 -10.58 -12.02
N THR A 16 22.61 -11.70 -11.87
CA THR A 16 23.50 -12.20 -12.92
C THR A 16 22.74 -12.33 -14.25
N HIS A 17 23.13 -11.52 -15.24
CA HIS A 17 22.51 -11.44 -16.58
C HIS A 17 21.09 -10.89 -16.67
N THR A 18 20.51 -10.37 -15.58
CA THR A 18 19.16 -9.82 -15.66
C THR A 18 18.99 -8.52 -14.91
N ALA A 19 18.20 -7.64 -15.50
CA ALA A 19 17.72 -6.43 -14.85
C ALA A 19 16.20 -6.49 -14.82
N SER A 20 15.59 -6.35 -13.65
CA SER A 20 14.14 -6.33 -13.50
C SER A 20 13.67 -5.02 -12.90
N ARG A 21 12.60 -4.48 -13.48
CA ARG A 21 11.94 -3.28 -12.99
C ARG A 21 10.46 -3.33 -13.33
N ALA A 22 9.60 -3.11 -12.35
CA ALA A 22 8.15 -3.00 -12.59
C ALA A 22 7.55 -4.16 -13.42
N GLY A 23 7.92 -5.40 -13.09
CA GLY A 23 7.50 -6.61 -13.83
C GLY A 23 8.16 -6.82 -15.20
N VAL A 24 8.95 -5.88 -15.68
CA VAL A 24 9.74 -6.01 -16.92
C VAL A 24 11.08 -6.66 -16.58
N LEU A 25 11.41 -7.75 -17.28
CA LEU A 25 12.68 -8.46 -17.18
C LEU A 25 13.49 -8.26 -18.46
N LEU A 26 14.68 -7.69 -18.34
CA LEU A 26 15.70 -7.67 -19.38
C LEU A 26 16.71 -8.77 -19.12
N THR A 27 17.01 -9.56 -20.14
CA THR A 27 18.05 -10.61 -20.09
C THR A 27 19.19 -10.24 -21.02
N ILE A 28 20.43 -10.30 -20.52
CA ILE A 28 21.65 -9.96 -21.27
C ILE A 28 22.46 -11.23 -21.47
N ALA A 29 22.61 -11.65 -22.73
CA ALA A 29 23.12 -12.97 -23.09
C ALA A 29 24.63 -13.16 -22.88
N ASP A 30 25.43 -12.10 -22.91
CA ASP A 30 26.90 -12.14 -22.81
C ASP A 30 27.39 -11.44 -21.51
N LEU A 31 28.37 -12.05 -20.82
CA LEU A 31 29.06 -11.47 -19.65
C LEU A 31 29.78 -10.15 -19.99
N GLY A 32 30.40 -10.06 -21.17
CA GLY A 32 31.04 -8.82 -21.63
C GLY A 32 30.05 -7.70 -21.92
N GLU A 33 28.82 -8.05 -22.29
CA GLU A 33 27.71 -7.10 -22.46
C GLU A 33 27.08 -6.73 -21.12
N TRP A 34 27.07 -7.65 -20.14
CA TRP A 34 26.56 -7.40 -18.79
C TRP A 34 27.37 -6.35 -18.03
N ASP A 35 28.70 -6.45 -18.04
CA ASP A 35 29.55 -5.45 -17.37
C ASP A 35 29.42 -4.07 -18.02
N ARG A 36 29.31 -4.05 -19.36
CA ARG A 36 29.08 -2.83 -20.13
C ARG A 36 27.71 -2.22 -19.85
N PHE A 37 26.69 -3.06 -19.67
CA PHE A 37 25.34 -2.65 -19.30
C PHE A 37 25.29 -2.04 -17.90
N ASN A 38 25.92 -2.66 -16.90
CA ASN A 38 25.97 -2.09 -15.55
C ASN A 38 26.62 -0.71 -15.54
N ARG A 39 27.76 -0.56 -16.23
CA ARG A 39 28.42 0.75 -16.38
C ARG A 39 27.56 1.77 -17.11
N LEU A 40 26.74 1.35 -18.07
CA LEU A 40 25.77 2.23 -18.72
C LEU A 40 24.71 2.71 -17.73
N LEU A 41 24.13 1.82 -16.92
CA LEU A 41 23.14 2.20 -15.92
C LEU A 41 23.71 3.16 -14.86
N GLU A 42 24.96 2.94 -14.43
CA GLU A 42 25.67 3.86 -13.52
C GLU A 42 25.82 5.27 -14.11
N CYS A 43 25.94 5.37 -15.43
CA CYS A 43 26.03 6.64 -16.15
C CYS A 43 24.67 7.30 -16.40
N CYS A 44 23.56 6.57 -16.25
CA CYS A 44 22.20 7.11 -16.32
C CYS A 44 21.85 7.81 -15.01
N ASP A 45 22.58 8.84 -14.63
CA ASP A 45 22.41 9.54 -13.35
C ASP A 45 21.70 10.90 -13.49
N GLY A 46 21.21 11.23 -14.69
CA GLY A 46 20.63 12.53 -15.04
C GLY A 46 21.64 13.68 -15.10
N LYS A 47 22.94 13.42 -14.91
CA LYS A 47 24.00 14.46 -14.93
C LYS A 47 24.72 14.52 -16.26
N HIS A 48 24.92 13.36 -16.90
CA HIS A 48 25.65 13.25 -18.15
C HIS A 48 24.71 13.25 -19.36
N THR A 49 25.08 13.97 -20.42
CA THR A 49 24.37 13.88 -21.70
C THR A 49 24.70 12.58 -22.42
N THR A 50 23.85 12.16 -23.36
CA THR A 50 24.10 10.97 -24.20
C THR A 50 25.47 11.01 -24.88
N GLU A 51 25.96 12.17 -25.33
CA GLU A 51 27.28 12.33 -25.93
C GLU A 51 28.42 12.14 -24.92
N GLN A 52 28.24 12.64 -23.69
CA GLN A 52 29.20 12.45 -22.61
C GLN A 52 29.29 10.98 -22.18
N ILE A 53 28.15 10.29 -22.12
CA ILE A 53 28.08 8.86 -21.83
C ILE A 53 28.76 8.05 -22.93
N ALA A 54 28.48 8.34 -24.21
CA ALA A 54 29.12 7.69 -25.36
C ALA A 54 30.64 7.83 -25.31
N THR A 55 31.13 9.03 -25.00
CA THR A 55 32.57 9.30 -24.86
C THR A 55 33.17 8.52 -23.69
N THR A 56 32.54 8.57 -22.51
CA THR A 56 33.02 7.92 -21.27
C THR A 56 33.09 6.41 -21.40
N LEU A 57 32.11 5.81 -22.07
CA LEU A 57 32.00 4.36 -22.25
C LEU A 57 32.62 3.88 -23.58
N SER A 58 33.21 4.78 -24.38
CA SER A 58 33.76 4.49 -25.71
C SER A 58 32.77 3.74 -26.61
N LEU A 59 31.52 4.22 -26.65
CA LEU A 59 30.43 3.67 -27.44
C LEU A 59 30.21 4.51 -28.70
N ASP A 60 29.83 3.84 -29.79
CA ASP A 60 29.21 4.53 -30.91
C ASP A 60 27.87 5.15 -30.47
N ILE A 61 27.66 6.42 -30.84
CA ILE A 61 26.50 7.19 -30.39
C ILE A 61 25.18 6.63 -30.93
N SER A 62 25.17 6.05 -32.13
CA SER A 62 23.98 5.41 -32.69
C SER A 62 23.61 4.15 -31.91
N THR A 63 24.61 3.33 -31.58
CA THR A 63 24.44 2.13 -30.75
C THR A 63 23.95 2.47 -29.35
N LEU A 64 24.53 3.50 -28.72
CA LEU A 64 24.08 4.00 -27.42
C LEU A 64 22.63 4.47 -27.49
N ASN A 65 22.28 5.29 -28.50
CA ASN A 65 20.91 5.78 -28.64
C ASN A 65 19.90 4.65 -28.84
N ASN A 66 20.21 3.62 -29.63
CA ASN A 66 19.32 2.47 -29.77
C ASN A 66 19.13 1.72 -28.44
N THR A 67 20.20 1.59 -27.65
CA THR A 67 20.15 0.96 -26.33
C THR A 67 19.33 1.78 -25.34
N LEU A 68 19.55 3.09 -25.28
CA LEU A 68 18.80 3.99 -24.41
C LEU A 68 17.32 4.05 -24.80
N ASN A 69 16.99 4.09 -26.09
CA ASN A 69 15.59 4.00 -26.54
C ASN A 69 14.94 2.69 -26.07
N SER A 70 15.65 1.56 -26.21
CA SER A 70 15.14 0.26 -25.74
C SER A 70 14.93 0.26 -24.23
N LEU A 71 15.82 0.91 -23.46
CA LEU A 71 15.67 1.05 -22.01
C LEU A 71 14.55 2.00 -21.62
N GLU A 72 14.34 3.09 -22.35
CA GLU A 72 13.25 4.04 -22.13
C GLU A 72 11.89 3.38 -22.46
N GLU A 73 11.80 2.66 -23.59
CA GLU A 73 10.62 1.89 -23.98
C GLU A 73 10.31 0.75 -22.98
N ALA A 74 11.35 0.09 -22.46
CA ALA A 74 11.21 -0.89 -21.39
C ALA A 74 10.94 -0.25 -20.01
N GLY A 75 10.97 1.08 -19.92
CA GLY A 75 10.75 1.84 -18.70
C GLY A 75 11.83 1.57 -17.65
N PHE A 76 13.12 1.61 -17.99
CA PHE A 76 14.24 1.57 -17.04
C PHE A 76 14.83 2.96 -16.79
N ILE A 77 14.69 3.87 -17.76
CA ILE A 77 15.23 5.22 -17.71
C ILE A 77 14.22 6.27 -18.20
N TRP A 78 14.44 7.53 -17.85
CA TRP A 78 13.88 8.68 -18.56
C TRP A 78 14.98 9.41 -19.34
N CYS A 79 14.75 9.73 -20.62
CA CYS A 79 15.65 10.57 -21.41
C CYS A 79 15.14 12.02 -21.47
N LEU A 80 15.55 12.84 -20.50
CA LEU A 80 15.04 14.21 -20.36
C LEU A 80 16.03 15.24 -20.91
N PRO A 81 15.56 16.31 -21.60
CA PRO A 81 16.43 17.41 -22.03
C PRO A 81 16.91 18.28 -20.85
N ASP A 82 16.07 18.42 -19.81
CA ASP A 82 16.41 19.08 -18.55
C ASP A 82 16.02 18.16 -17.39
N TYR A 83 17.00 17.75 -16.60
CA TYR A 83 16.78 16.87 -15.46
C TYR A 83 16.18 17.60 -14.25
N HIS A 84 16.15 18.94 -14.23
CA HIS A 84 15.63 19.66 -13.07
C HIS A 84 14.11 19.57 -12.95
N ALA A 85 13.39 19.32 -14.04
CA ALA A 85 11.94 19.23 -14.06
C ALA A 85 11.41 18.18 -15.03
N ILE A 86 10.35 17.48 -14.63
CA ILE A 86 9.71 16.39 -15.37
C ILE A 86 8.29 16.82 -15.74
N PRO A 87 7.86 16.69 -17.00
CA PRO A 87 6.48 16.94 -17.38
C PRO A 87 5.52 16.07 -16.57
N THR A 88 4.47 16.66 -16.01
CA THR A 88 3.54 15.94 -15.14
C THR A 88 2.83 14.79 -15.85
N SER A 89 2.56 14.92 -17.15
CA SER A 89 2.00 13.84 -17.97
C SER A 89 2.92 12.62 -18.05
N LEU A 90 4.23 12.83 -18.22
CA LEU A 90 5.23 11.76 -18.23
C LEU A 90 5.39 11.14 -16.84
N PHE A 91 5.40 11.97 -15.79
CA PHE A 91 5.40 11.48 -14.41
C PHE A 91 4.18 10.59 -14.14
N LEU A 92 2.97 11.03 -14.49
CA LEU A 92 1.73 10.29 -14.29
C LEU A 92 1.72 8.95 -15.02
N GLN A 93 2.22 8.91 -16.25
CA GLN A 93 2.36 7.66 -17.00
C GLN A 93 3.21 6.65 -16.23
N GLU A 94 4.35 7.08 -15.70
CA GLU A 94 5.24 6.22 -14.95
C GLU A 94 4.72 5.87 -13.55
N PHE A 95 4.11 6.83 -12.86
CA PHE A 95 3.49 6.61 -11.56
C PHE A 95 2.38 5.54 -11.67
N ASN A 96 1.50 5.66 -12.66
CA ASN A 96 0.45 4.69 -12.93
C ASN A 96 0.99 3.32 -13.35
N ARG A 97 2.20 3.26 -13.92
CA ARG A 97 2.86 1.99 -14.20
C ARG A 97 3.32 1.31 -12.92
N TRP A 98 3.84 2.06 -11.95
CA TRP A 98 4.35 1.54 -10.66
C TRP A 98 3.30 1.26 -9.62
N LEU A 99 2.23 2.06 -9.59
CA LEU A 99 1.15 1.94 -8.63
C LEU A 99 0.66 0.49 -8.46
N PRO A 100 0.29 -0.26 -9.52
CA PRO A 100 -0.14 -1.65 -9.37
C PRO A 100 0.96 -2.60 -8.87
N ILE A 101 2.24 -2.31 -9.08
CA ILE A 101 3.35 -3.15 -8.55
C ILE A 101 3.53 -2.91 -7.06
N TRP A 102 3.47 -1.66 -6.61
CA TRP A 102 3.50 -1.36 -5.18
C TRP A 102 2.29 -1.95 -4.48
N VAL A 103 1.08 -1.80 -5.04
CA VAL A 103 -0.12 -2.47 -4.53
C VAL A 103 0.08 -3.99 -4.49
N HIS A 104 0.60 -4.59 -5.56
CA HIS A 104 0.89 -6.02 -5.55
C HIS A 104 1.85 -6.38 -4.43
N GLN A 105 2.99 -5.69 -4.29
CA GLN A 105 3.95 -5.92 -3.20
C GLN A 105 3.31 -5.83 -1.82
N MET A 106 2.44 -4.83 -1.58
CA MET A 106 1.73 -4.68 -0.31
C MET A 106 0.94 -5.95 0.04
N TYR A 107 0.39 -6.67 -0.94
CA TYR A 107 -0.51 -7.82 -0.74
C TYR A 107 -0.01 -9.14 -1.35
N ASP A 108 1.27 -9.25 -1.77
CA ASP A 108 1.84 -10.47 -2.37
C ASP A 108 2.31 -11.46 -1.30
N GLN A 109 1.45 -11.73 -0.32
CA GLN A 109 1.69 -12.73 0.73
C GLN A 109 0.70 -13.89 0.56
N PRO A 110 0.91 -14.80 -0.41
CA PRO A 110 -0.06 -15.83 -0.76
C PRO A 110 -0.38 -16.75 0.43
N MET A 111 0.58 -17.03 1.31
CA MET A 111 0.33 -17.81 2.53
C MET A 111 -0.75 -17.19 3.42
N ILE A 112 -0.82 -15.86 3.49
CA ILE A 112 -1.80 -15.13 4.30
C ILE A 112 -3.14 -15.09 3.55
N TRP A 113 -3.15 -14.47 2.38
CA TRP A 113 -4.40 -14.11 1.69
C TRP A 113 -5.09 -15.32 1.06
N GLN A 114 -4.34 -16.18 0.37
CA GLN A 114 -4.88 -17.43 -0.18
C GLN A 114 -5.25 -18.38 0.96
N GLY A 115 -4.45 -18.44 2.03
CA GLY A 115 -4.74 -19.23 3.23
C GLY A 115 -6.08 -18.84 3.88
N LEU A 116 -6.34 -17.54 4.04
CA LEU A 116 -7.63 -17.03 4.49
C LEU A 116 -8.76 -17.35 3.50
N TYR A 117 -8.55 -17.11 2.20
CA TYR A 117 -9.57 -17.36 1.18
C TYR A 117 -9.99 -18.84 1.10
N GLU A 118 -9.03 -19.75 1.25
CA GLU A 118 -9.25 -21.20 1.23
C GLU A 118 -9.77 -21.74 2.58
N GLY A 119 -9.65 -20.99 3.67
CA GLY A 119 -9.99 -21.43 5.02
C GLY A 119 -8.92 -22.29 5.70
N ASN A 120 -7.68 -22.19 5.25
CA ASN A 120 -6.52 -22.92 5.79
C ASN A 120 -5.84 -22.19 6.95
N GLU A 121 -6.12 -20.90 7.12
CA GLU A 121 -5.61 -20.07 8.22
C GLU A 121 -6.72 -19.78 9.26
N PRO A 122 -6.40 -19.32 10.48
CA PRO A 122 -7.42 -18.99 11.48
C PRO A 122 -8.07 -17.62 11.23
N ALA A 123 -9.35 -17.53 11.59
CA ALA A 123 -10.14 -16.29 11.52
C ALA A 123 -9.52 -15.12 12.30
N SER A 124 -8.73 -15.41 13.34
CA SER A 124 -8.04 -14.42 14.16
C SER A 124 -7.13 -13.51 13.36
N ILE A 125 -6.54 -13.98 12.25
CA ILE A 125 -5.71 -13.14 11.37
C ILE A 125 -6.55 -12.05 10.72
N MET A 126 -7.73 -12.38 10.20
CA MET A 126 -8.62 -11.39 9.56
C MET A 126 -9.16 -10.38 10.59
N ILE A 127 -9.50 -10.84 11.80
CA ILE A 127 -9.93 -9.97 12.91
C ILE A 127 -8.78 -9.05 13.34
N GLY A 128 -7.57 -9.59 13.48
CA GLY A 128 -6.37 -8.84 13.79
C GLY A 128 -6.03 -7.80 12.73
N TRP A 129 -6.16 -8.16 11.45
CA TRP A 129 -6.00 -7.24 10.34
C TRP A 129 -7.00 -6.07 10.43
N ALA A 130 -8.27 -6.33 10.74
CA ALA A 130 -9.25 -5.26 10.98
C ALA A 130 -8.89 -4.40 12.21
N GLN A 131 -8.38 -5.00 13.28
CA GLN A 131 -7.93 -4.27 14.46
C GLN A 131 -6.72 -3.37 14.18
N GLU A 132 -5.75 -3.83 13.38
CA GLU A 132 -4.61 -2.99 13.00
C GLU A 132 -5.02 -1.87 12.03
N ASN A 133 -5.96 -2.12 11.11
CA ASN A 133 -6.54 -1.05 10.29
C ASN A 133 -7.28 -0.02 11.16
N MET A 134 -8.07 -0.45 12.17
CA MET A 134 -8.65 0.46 13.15
C MET A 134 -7.58 1.34 13.80
N HIS A 135 -6.44 0.78 14.21
CA HIS A 135 -5.35 1.55 14.80
C HIS A 135 -4.70 2.52 13.82
N TYR A 136 -4.42 2.08 12.59
CA TYR A 136 -3.82 2.91 11.55
C TYR A 136 -4.75 4.07 11.18
N THR A 137 -6.01 3.80 10.85
CA THR A 137 -7.00 4.84 10.50
C THR A 137 -7.25 5.78 11.68
N ARG A 138 -7.23 5.30 12.93
CA ARG A 138 -7.31 6.19 14.11
C ARG A 138 -6.11 7.14 14.20
N SER A 139 -4.97 6.75 13.61
CA SER A 139 -3.74 7.54 13.61
C SER A 139 -3.72 8.68 12.61
N VAL A 140 -4.76 8.88 11.78
CA VAL A 140 -4.86 9.99 10.82
C VAL A 140 -4.64 11.36 11.47
N MET A 141 -5.17 11.55 12.69
CA MET A 141 -4.95 12.76 13.49
C MET A 141 -3.48 12.99 13.91
N ALA A 142 -2.63 11.97 13.79
CA ALA A 142 -1.21 12.09 14.04
C ALA A 142 -0.42 12.55 12.80
N HIS A 143 -0.88 12.33 11.56
CA HIS A 143 -0.11 12.68 10.36
C HIS A 143 -0.80 13.67 9.42
N MET A 144 -2.11 13.55 9.19
CA MET A 144 -2.83 14.43 8.27
C MET A 144 -2.81 15.92 8.65
N PRO A 145 -2.87 16.32 9.95
CA PRO A 145 -2.68 17.72 10.32
C PRO A 145 -1.30 18.28 9.91
N LEU A 146 -0.26 17.44 9.87
CA LEU A 146 1.06 17.86 9.36
C LEU A 146 0.97 18.06 7.85
N ALA A 147 0.27 17.19 7.12
CA ALA A 147 0.07 17.35 5.68
C ALA A 147 -0.67 18.66 5.35
N VAL A 148 -1.66 19.06 6.17
CA VAL A 148 -2.31 20.38 6.09
C VAL A 148 -1.33 21.52 6.40
N GLN A 149 -0.49 21.36 7.43
CA GLN A 149 0.51 22.36 7.82
C GLN A 149 1.53 22.62 6.71
N TYR A 150 1.99 21.57 6.02
CA TYR A 150 3.00 21.65 4.95
C TYR A 150 2.41 21.92 3.57
N ALA A 151 1.10 22.18 3.47
CA ALA A 151 0.47 22.62 2.23
C ALA A 151 0.96 24.02 1.82
N ASN A 152 1.46 24.14 0.59
CA ASN A 152 2.07 25.36 0.06
C ASN A 152 1.04 26.36 -0.48
N THR A 153 -0.10 25.87 -0.95
CA THR A 153 -1.15 26.71 -1.55
C THR A 153 -2.46 26.62 -0.77
N ALA A 154 -3.34 27.60 -0.97
CA ALA A 154 -4.68 27.57 -0.39
C ALA A 154 -5.51 26.39 -0.91
N LYS A 155 -5.36 26.03 -2.18
CA LYS A 155 -6.03 24.86 -2.80
C LYS A 155 -5.54 23.56 -2.16
N GLU A 156 -4.23 23.37 -2.06
CA GLU A 156 -3.64 22.21 -1.38
C GLU A 156 -4.15 22.08 0.06
N ARG A 157 -4.14 23.19 0.81
CA ARG A 157 -4.64 23.20 2.19
C ARG A 157 -6.11 22.83 2.29
N GLN A 158 -6.93 23.34 1.37
CA GLN A 158 -8.35 23.04 1.32
C GLN A 158 -8.61 21.55 1.01
N ILE A 159 -7.89 20.99 0.04
CA ILE A 159 -7.97 19.56 -0.31
C ILE A 159 -7.59 18.71 0.91
N GLN A 160 -6.46 19.02 1.55
CA GLN A 160 -5.98 18.28 2.72
C GLN A 160 -6.91 18.40 3.94
N LEU A 161 -7.50 19.58 4.17
CA LEU A 161 -8.48 19.77 5.24
C LEU A 161 -9.76 18.97 4.99
N ARG A 162 -10.21 18.91 3.72
CA ARG A 162 -11.35 18.09 3.32
C ARG A 162 -11.05 16.61 3.59
N HIS A 163 -9.92 16.10 3.10
CA HIS A 163 -9.52 14.71 3.30
C HIS A 163 -9.44 14.35 4.79
N LEU A 164 -8.80 15.19 5.60
CA LEU A 164 -8.78 15.02 7.07
C LEU A 164 -10.19 14.97 7.69
N SER A 165 -11.13 15.79 7.21
CA SER A 165 -12.50 15.80 7.71
C SER A 165 -13.35 14.62 7.26
N GLU A 166 -12.91 13.91 6.22
CA GLU A 166 -13.51 12.65 5.77
C GLU A 166 -12.92 11.49 6.62
N GLU A 167 -11.61 11.48 6.87
CA GLU A 167 -10.93 10.37 7.57
C GLU A 167 -11.07 10.31 9.11
N TRP A 168 -11.34 11.44 9.79
CA TRP A 168 -11.14 11.55 11.24
C TRP A 168 -11.90 10.51 12.10
N ASP A 169 -13.01 9.96 11.61
CA ASP A 169 -13.80 8.92 12.27
C ASP A 169 -13.93 7.61 11.48
N HIS A 170 -13.24 7.45 10.34
CA HIS A 170 -13.26 6.23 9.52
C HIS A 170 -12.87 4.97 10.29
N TYR A 171 -12.01 5.09 11.30
CA TYR A 171 -11.61 3.96 12.16
C TYR A 171 -12.79 3.28 12.86
N ARG A 172 -13.94 3.97 13.00
CA ARG A 172 -15.15 3.42 13.61
C ARG A 172 -15.76 2.27 12.82
N LEU A 173 -15.56 2.23 11.49
CA LEU A 173 -16.00 1.12 10.65
C LEU A 173 -15.26 -0.17 11.05
N PHE A 174 -13.93 -0.12 11.12
CA PHE A 174 -13.11 -1.25 11.59
C PHE A 174 -13.39 -1.63 13.05
N MET A 175 -13.64 -0.63 13.90
CA MET A 175 -14.01 -0.87 15.30
C MET A 175 -15.33 -1.63 15.42
N THR A 176 -16.35 -1.24 14.63
CA THR A 176 -17.65 -1.91 14.57
C THR A 176 -17.52 -3.33 14.03
N ALA A 177 -16.67 -3.54 13.01
CA ALA A 177 -16.33 -4.86 12.51
C ALA A 177 -15.79 -5.74 13.65
N CYS A 178 -14.75 -5.30 14.36
CA CYS A 178 -14.14 -6.05 15.47
C CYS A 178 -15.13 -6.33 16.61
N GLN A 179 -16.01 -5.37 16.94
CA GLN A 179 -17.03 -5.55 17.98
C GLN A 179 -18.02 -6.67 17.63
N SER A 180 -18.37 -6.82 16.35
CA SER A 180 -19.30 -7.85 15.91
C SER A 180 -18.79 -9.27 16.18
N THR A 181 -17.47 -9.47 16.29
CA THR A 181 -16.87 -10.77 16.62
C THR A 181 -16.80 -11.04 18.12
N GLY A 182 -17.18 -10.07 18.97
CA GLY A 182 -17.19 -10.18 20.42
C GLY A 182 -16.02 -9.49 21.13
N VAL A 183 -15.15 -8.77 20.41
CA VAL A 183 -14.13 -7.93 21.05
C VAL A 183 -14.81 -6.70 21.64
N SER A 184 -14.62 -6.43 22.94
CA SER A 184 -15.28 -5.29 23.56
C SER A 184 -14.67 -3.96 23.12
N GLU A 185 -15.50 -2.91 23.12
CA GLU A 185 -15.03 -1.52 22.93
C GLU A 185 -13.89 -1.15 23.87
N GLU A 186 -14.02 -1.51 25.15
CA GLU A 186 -13.00 -1.25 26.15
C GLU A 186 -11.67 -1.91 25.79
N SER A 187 -11.71 -3.18 25.34
CA SER A 187 -10.52 -3.90 24.89
C SER A 187 -9.88 -3.21 23.68
N LEU A 188 -10.65 -2.80 22.67
CA LEU A 188 -10.15 -2.10 21.49
C LEU A 188 -9.54 -0.73 21.85
N ASN A 189 -10.13 -0.01 22.80
CA ASN A 189 -9.62 1.29 23.24
C ASN A 189 -8.34 1.17 24.10
N GLN A 190 -8.18 0.08 24.84
CA GLN A 190 -6.99 -0.19 25.66
C GLN A 190 -5.88 -0.93 24.90
N SER A 191 -6.22 -1.56 23.77
CA SER A 191 -5.26 -2.24 22.90
C SER A 191 -4.22 -1.29 22.33
N ARG A 192 -3.03 -1.84 22.07
CA ARG A 192 -1.91 -1.10 21.46
C ARG A 192 -1.71 -1.63 20.04
N PRO A 193 -1.40 -0.75 19.07
CA PRO A 193 -1.02 -1.19 17.74
C PRO A 193 0.24 -2.06 17.79
N LEU A 194 0.36 -2.95 16.81
CA LEU A 194 1.65 -3.59 16.53
C LEU A 194 2.72 -2.55 16.19
N ALA A 195 3.99 -2.94 16.36
CA ALA A 195 5.11 -2.07 16.06
C ALA A 195 5.14 -1.67 14.58
N SER A 196 4.80 -2.61 13.69
CA SER A 196 4.65 -2.37 12.26
C SER A 196 3.53 -1.36 11.94
N THR A 197 2.36 -1.46 12.57
CA THR A 197 1.26 -0.48 12.45
C THR A 197 1.71 0.92 12.87
N LEU A 198 2.41 1.03 14.00
CA LEU A 198 2.97 2.30 14.47
C LEU A 198 4.04 2.85 13.50
N ASN A 199 4.85 1.98 12.89
CA ASN A 199 5.86 2.39 11.93
C ASN A 199 5.24 3.05 10.70
N ILE A 200 4.11 2.56 10.19
CA ILE A 200 3.40 3.20 9.07
C ILE A 200 2.95 4.62 9.48
N THR A 201 2.34 4.79 10.65
CA THR A 201 1.98 6.12 11.17
C THR A 201 3.18 7.04 11.26
N LEU A 202 4.30 6.58 11.83
CA LEU A 202 5.52 7.37 11.98
C LEU A 202 6.15 7.70 10.62
N PHE A 203 6.07 6.77 9.66
CA PHE A 203 6.50 6.98 8.30
C PHE A 203 5.68 8.08 7.62
N MET A 204 4.34 8.01 7.66
CA MET A 204 3.46 9.05 7.09
C MET A 204 3.71 10.43 7.72
N ARG A 205 3.96 10.48 9.04
CA ARG A 205 4.40 11.70 9.73
C ARG A 205 5.73 12.25 9.19
N SER A 206 6.67 11.37 8.85
CA SER A 206 7.98 11.76 8.30
C SER A 206 7.91 12.19 6.83
N VAL A 207 6.91 11.71 6.09
CA VAL A 207 6.67 12.06 4.68
C VAL A 207 5.98 13.42 4.55
N ALA A 208 5.09 13.79 5.46
CA ALA A 208 4.34 15.07 5.37
C ALA A 208 5.24 16.32 5.18
N PRO A 209 6.38 16.49 5.87
CA PRO A 209 7.32 17.60 5.64
C PRO A 209 7.99 17.62 4.27
N LEU A 210 7.97 16.51 3.51
CA LEU A 210 8.53 16.43 2.16
C LEU A 210 7.65 17.14 1.11
N GLY A 211 6.43 17.53 1.49
CA GLY A 211 5.52 18.35 0.70
C GLY A 211 4.24 17.62 0.29
N THR A 212 3.23 18.40 -0.11
CA THR A 212 1.87 17.93 -0.42
C THR A 212 1.84 16.80 -1.45
N LEU A 213 2.60 16.92 -2.54
CA LEU A 213 2.61 15.90 -3.61
C LEU A 213 3.24 14.58 -3.16
N VAL A 214 4.30 14.63 -2.34
CA VAL A 214 4.97 13.41 -1.83
C VAL A 214 4.04 12.68 -0.88
N TYR A 215 3.40 13.41 0.03
CA TYR A 215 2.42 12.86 0.96
C TYR A 215 1.22 12.23 0.25
N ASN A 216 0.61 12.95 -0.70
CA ASN A 216 -0.59 12.46 -1.40
C ASN A 216 -0.29 11.35 -2.40
N ALA A 217 0.95 11.22 -2.87
CA ALA A 217 1.33 10.04 -3.65
C ALA A 217 1.34 8.76 -2.78
N CYS A 218 1.72 8.87 -1.50
CA CYS A 218 1.59 7.79 -0.53
C CYS A 218 0.11 7.48 -0.23
N GLU A 219 -0.73 8.49 -0.01
CA GLU A 219 -2.19 8.28 0.16
C GLU A 219 -2.78 7.60 -1.07
N ALA A 220 -2.47 8.07 -2.29
CA ALA A 220 -2.94 7.43 -3.53
C ALA A 220 -2.55 5.94 -3.63
N LEU A 221 -1.40 5.54 -3.07
CA LEU A 221 -1.02 4.13 -2.99
C LEU A 221 -1.91 3.34 -2.02
N LEU A 222 -2.25 3.92 -0.86
CA LEU A 222 -3.17 3.29 0.10
C LEU A 222 -4.56 3.11 -0.51
N GLU A 223 -5.03 4.15 -1.21
CA GLU A 223 -6.36 4.20 -1.81
C GLU A 223 -6.48 3.36 -3.09
N ALA A 224 -5.38 2.99 -3.74
CA ALA A 224 -5.41 2.25 -5.01
C ALA A 224 -6.09 0.87 -4.93
N THR A 225 -6.29 0.33 -3.72
CA THR A 225 -7.04 -0.91 -3.52
C THR A 225 -8.55 -0.75 -3.72
N THR A 226 -9.09 0.47 -3.58
CA THR A 226 -10.51 0.79 -3.76
C THR A 226 -10.99 0.56 -5.20
N ASP A 227 -10.10 0.70 -6.19
CA ASP A 227 -10.37 0.48 -7.61
C ASP A 227 -10.66 -1.00 -7.95
N ASN A 228 -10.16 -1.94 -7.16
CA ASN A 228 -10.43 -3.37 -7.31
C ASN A 228 -11.73 -3.81 -6.61
N GLY A 229 -12.63 -2.86 -6.32
CA GLY A 229 -13.74 -3.02 -5.37
C GLY A 229 -14.54 -4.32 -5.47
N ARG A 230 -14.84 -4.82 -6.68
CA ARG A 230 -15.57 -6.11 -6.79
C ARG A 230 -14.76 -7.31 -6.31
N THR A 231 -13.50 -7.42 -6.72
CA THR A 231 -12.61 -8.51 -6.31
C THR A 231 -12.36 -8.48 -4.80
N VAL A 232 -12.18 -7.29 -4.23
CA VAL A 232 -11.96 -7.13 -2.78
C VAL A 232 -13.24 -7.44 -1.97
N VAL A 233 -14.41 -7.01 -2.46
CA VAL A 233 -15.70 -7.39 -1.86
C VAL A 233 -15.91 -8.90 -1.89
N ASP A 234 -15.66 -9.54 -3.03
CA ASP A 234 -15.78 -11.00 -3.18
C ASP A 234 -14.82 -11.72 -2.24
N PHE A 235 -13.60 -11.19 -2.05
CA PHE A 235 -12.64 -11.70 -1.07
C PHE A 235 -13.19 -11.62 0.37
N TYR A 236 -13.62 -10.44 0.84
CA TYR A 236 -14.14 -10.29 2.20
C TYR A 236 -15.35 -11.19 2.46
N GLN A 237 -16.30 -11.25 1.52
CA GLN A 237 -17.47 -12.11 1.65
C GLN A 237 -17.09 -13.60 1.71
N THR A 238 -16.14 -14.03 0.87
CA THR A 238 -15.68 -15.42 0.86
C THR A 238 -14.97 -15.78 2.17
N VAL A 239 -14.07 -14.92 2.65
CA VAL A 239 -13.38 -15.11 3.94
C VAL A 239 -14.39 -15.13 5.08
N GLY A 240 -15.36 -14.20 5.09
CA GLY A 240 -16.41 -14.19 6.12
C GLY A 240 -17.17 -15.50 6.22
N GLN A 241 -17.59 -16.05 5.08
CA GLN A 241 -18.29 -17.34 5.01
C GLN A 241 -17.40 -18.52 5.42
N ARG A 242 -16.18 -18.61 4.90
CA ARG A 242 -15.23 -19.69 5.18
C ARG A 242 -14.88 -19.81 6.67
N HIS A 243 -14.83 -18.66 7.35
CA HIS A 243 -14.38 -18.55 8.74
C HIS A 243 -15.53 -18.38 9.74
N ASN A 244 -16.79 -18.43 9.28
CA ASN A 244 -17.99 -18.17 10.10
C ASN A 244 -17.92 -16.82 10.83
N LEU A 245 -17.36 -15.79 10.20
CA LEU A 245 -17.37 -14.44 10.75
C LEU A 245 -18.79 -13.87 10.66
N PRO A 246 -19.20 -13.01 11.61
CA PRO A 246 -20.47 -12.29 11.53
C PRO A 246 -20.59 -11.51 10.23
N GLN A 247 -21.78 -11.48 9.62
CA GLN A 247 -22.02 -10.70 8.40
C GLN A 247 -21.66 -9.21 8.59
N THR A 248 -21.98 -8.66 9.76
CA THR A 248 -21.59 -7.29 10.15
C THR A 248 -20.09 -7.05 10.07
N PHE A 249 -19.25 -8.05 10.37
CA PHE A 249 -17.80 -7.92 10.24
C PHE A 249 -17.42 -7.57 8.80
N THR A 250 -17.90 -8.36 7.84
CA THR A 250 -17.58 -8.15 6.42
C THR A 250 -18.28 -6.92 5.84
N ASP A 251 -19.50 -6.62 6.28
CA ASP A 251 -20.26 -5.48 5.79
C ASP A 251 -19.56 -4.16 6.10
N GLU A 252 -19.00 -4.00 7.30
CA GLU A 252 -18.27 -2.77 7.68
C GLU A 252 -16.95 -2.61 6.92
N LEU A 253 -16.24 -3.71 6.60
CA LEU A 253 -15.05 -3.65 5.75
C LEU A 253 -15.38 -3.27 4.30
N VAL A 254 -16.51 -3.77 3.79
CA VAL A 254 -17.02 -3.38 2.47
C VAL A 254 -17.50 -1.93 2.50
N HIS A 255 -18.13 -1.49 3.59
CA HIS A 255 -18.62 -0.12 3.76
C HIS A 255 -17.47 0.88 3.69
N HIS A 256 -16.33 0.60 4.33
CA HIS A 256 -15.11 1.41 4.20
C HIS A 256 -14.74 1.64 2.73
N LEU A 257 -14.58 0.55 1.95
CA LEU A 257 -14.25 0.64 0.52
C LEU A 257 -15.25 1.48 -0.29
N MET A 258 -16.54 1.44 0.08
CA MET A 258 -17.57 2.22 -0.61
C MET A 258 -17.49 3.70 -0.22
N VAL A 259 -17.21 4.02 1.05
CA VAL A 259 -17.07 5.39 1.53
C VAL A 259 -15.87 6.08 0.88
N ASP A 260 -14.71 5.44 0.84
CA ASP A 260 -13.51 5.99 0.18
C ASP A 260 -13.76 6.29 -1.30
N LYS A 261 -14.49 5.37 -1.95
CA LYS A 261 -14.91 5.54 -3.35
C LYS A 261 -15.90 6.68 -3.52
N GLU A 262 -16.87 6.85 -2.63
CA GLU A 262 -17.84 7.94 -2.67
C GLU A 262 -17.18 9.31 -2.46
N PHE A 263 -16.14 9.38 -1.63
CA PHE A 263 -15.35 10.59 -1.45
C PHE A 263 -14.39 10.89 -2.60
N GLY A 264 -14.10 9.89 -3.45
CA GLY A 264 -13.22 10.02 -4.61
C GLY A 264 -11.77 10.17 -4.18
N HIS A 265 -11.34 9.47 -3.13
CA HIS A 265 -9.99 9.60 -2.58
C HIS A 265 -8.89 9.27 -3.58
N ILE A 266 -9.13 8.33 -4.48
CA ILE A 266 -8.20 7.99 -5.57
C ILE A 266 -7.89 9.17 -6.50
N ASP A 267 -8.81 10.13 -6.63
CA ASP A 267 -8.66 11.28 -7.51
C ASP A 267 -7.90 12.45 -6.84
N ILE A 268 -7.71 12.43 -5.50
CA ILE A 268 -7.11 13.54 -4.75
C ILE A 268 -5.72 13.88 -5.30
N PHE A 269 -4.89 12.87 -5.53
CA PHE A 269 -3.53 13.11 -6.02
C PHE A 269 -3.52 13.68 -7.45
N ALA A 270 -4.39 13.20 -8.32
CA ALA A 270 -4.54 13.73 -9.68
C ALA A 270 -5.00 15.20 -9.65
N GLN A 271 -5.96 15.56 -8.80
CA GLN A 271 -6.45 16.94 -8.62
C GLN A 271 -5.36 17.90 -8.15
N LEU A 272 -4.45 17.43 -7.28
CA LEU A 272 -3.31 18.22 -6.82
C LEU A 272 -2.31 18.48 -7.94
N LEU A 273 -2.12 17.52 -8.85
CA LEU A 273 -1.17 17.62 -9.96
C LEU A 273 -1.63 18.58 -11.07
N GLU A 274 -2.92 18.93 -11.16
CA GLU A 274 -3.45 19.85 -12.18
C GLU A 274 -2.76 21.22 -12.19
N ASP A 275 -2.29 21.70 -11.03
CA ASP A 275 -1.62 23.00 -10.91
C ASP A 275 -0.12 22.93 -11.26
N TYR A 276 0.39 21.73 -11.51
CA TYR A 276 1.80 21.47 -11.78
C TYR A 276 1.94 20.95 -13.21
N PRO A 277 2.27 21.79 -14.21
CA PRO A 277 2.58 21.30 -15.55
C PRO A 277 3.94 20.56 -15.61
N MET A 278 4.84 20.91 -14.71
CA MET A 278 6.17 20.33 -14.54
C MET A 278 6.44 20.10 -13.04
N LEU A 279 7.09 18.99 -12.71
CA LEU A 279 7.47 18.63 -11.35
C LEU A 279 8.99 18.70 -11.18
N PRO A 280 9.51 19.27 -10.08
CA PRO A 280 10.93 19.16 -9.78
C PRO A 280 11.35 17.68 -9.69
N ALA A 281 12.47 17.31 -10.31
CA ALA A 281 12.90 15.91 -10.29
C ALA A 281 13.21 15.39 -8.89
N SER A 282 13.64 16.26 -7.97
CA SER A 282 13.77 15.91 -6.55
C SER A 282 12.44 15.53 -5.90
N THR A 283 11.34 16.19 -6.26
CA THR A 283 10.00 15.87 -5.78
C THR A 283 9.56 14.52 -6.32
N VAL A 284 9.79 14.26 -7.61
CA VAL A 284 9.49 12.97 -8.23
C VAL A 284 10.30 11.85 -7.58
N ALA A 285 11.61 12.03 -7.37
CA ALA A 285 12.43 11.04 -6.67
C ALA A 285 11.91 10.75 -5.24
N SER A 286 11.50 11.78 -4.51
CA SER A 286 10.88 11.64 -3.19
C SER A 286 9.56 10.88 -3.24
N ILE A 287 8.71 11.13 -4.24
CA ILE A 287 7.46 10.38 -4.45
C ILE A 287 7.76 8.89 -4.62
N PHE A 288 8.58 8.51 -5.61
CA PHE A 288 8.86 7.10 -5.88
C PHE A 288 9.51 6.39 -4.68
N SER A 289 10.46 7.06 -4.03
CA SER A 289 11.14 6.50 -2.85
C SER A 289 10.17 6.31 -1.68
N SER A 290 9.23 7.24 -1.48
CA SER A 290 8.27 7.17 -0.38
C SER A 290 7.21 6.12 -0.63
N CYS A 291 6.64 6.05 -1.85
CA CYS A 291 5.68 5.01 -2.22
C CYS A 291 6.29 3.61 -2.13
N HIS A 292 7.52 3.42 -2.62
CA HIS A 292 8.18 2.13 -2.49
C HIS A 292 8.44 1.76 -1.03
N ARG A 293 8.95 2.70 -0.22
CA ARG A 293 9.17 2.47 1.21
C ARG A 293 7.86 2.14 1.93
N LEU A 294 6.76 2.79 1.55
CA LEU A 294 5.44 2.49 2.09
C LEU A 294 5.01 1.06 1.74
N ALA A 295 5.22 0.63 0.49
CA ALA A 295 4.93 -0.73 0.07
C ALA A 295 5.73 -1.77 0.89
N GLU A 296 7.02 -1.53 1.13
CA GLU A 296 7.85 -2.38 2.01
C GLU A 296 7.30 -2.40 3.46
N TRP A 297 6.84 -1.26 3.99
CA TRP A 297 6.26 -1.22 5.33
C TRP A 297 4.96 -2.01 5.43
N PHE A 298 4.14 -2.01 4.39
CA PHE A 298 2.91 -2.79 4.32
C PHE A 298 3.16 -4.29 4.19
N GLU A 299 4.18 -4.69 3.43
CA GLU A 299 4.66 -6.07 3.38
C GLU A 299 5.03 -6.56 4.78
N ILE A 300 5.85 -5.78 5.51
CA ILE A 300 6.23 -6.08 6.91
C ILE A 300 5.01 -6.08 7.83
N TRP A 301 4.06 -5.16 7.62
CA TRP A 301 2.85 -5.06 8.42
C TRP A 301 1.96 -6.29 8.30
N ASN A 302 1.75 -6.78 7.09
CA ASN A 302 0.97 -7.99 6.84
C ASN A 302 1.66 -9.23 7.45
N ASP A 303 2.98 -9.33 7.33
CA ASP A 303 3.75 -10.40 7.99
C ASP A 303 3.64 -10.34 9.52
N ASP A 304 3.75 -9.16 10.14
CA ASP A 304 3.67 -8.98 11.60
C ASP A 304 2.25 -9.30 12.11
N ILE A 305 1.20 -8.86 11.40
CA ILE A 305 -0.19 -9.25 11.66
C ILE A 305 -0.33 -10.76 11.63
N TYR A 306 0.17 -11.41 10.57
CA TYR A 306 0.08 -12.86 10.44
C TYR A 306 0.78 -13.57 11.59
N GLN A 307 2.02 -13.20 11.92
CA GLN A 307 2.76 -13.84 13.02
C GLN A 307 2.07 -13.65 14.38
N HIS A 308 1.57 -12.45 14.66
CA HIS A 308 0.96 -12.12 15.94
C HIS A 308 -0.40 -12.80 16.13
N TYR A 309 -1.29 -12.66 15.14
CA TYR A 309 -2.68 -13.08 15.27
C TYR A 309 -2.92 -14.54 14.91
N ARG A 310 -2.00 -15.20 14.19
CA ARG A 310 -2.06 -16.65 13.96
C ARG A 310 -1.79 -17.47 15.22
N GLN A 311 -0.88 -16.99 16.07
CA GLN A 311 -0.51 -17.66 17.32
C GLN A 311 -1.53 -17.43 18.44
N SER A 312 -2.41 -16.45 18.26
CA SER A 312 -3.50 -16.16 19.17
C SER A 312 -4.59 -17.20 18.99
N ASP A 313 -4.41 -18.38 19.59
CA ASP A 313 -5.47 -19.39 19.69
C ASP A 313 -6.71 -18.72 20.32
N SER A 314 -7.76 -18.74 19.53
CA SER A 314 -9.04 -18.14 19.81
C SER A 314 -9.65 -18.64 21.14
N PRO A 315 -10.13 -17.75 22.04
CA PRO A 315 -10.97 -18.13 23.18
C PRO A 315 -12.38 -18.62 22.77
N TYR A 316 -12.70 -18.70 21.47
CA TYR A 316 -14.00 -19.16 20.96
C TYR A 316 -14.17 -20.70 20.96
N SER A 317 -13.66 -21.39 21.98
CA SER A 317 -14.21 -22.70 22.34
C SER A 317 -15.54 -22.49 23.06
N VAL A 318 -16.60 -22.40 22.28
CA VAL A 318 -17.98 -22.46 22.79
C VAL A 318 -18.15 -23.77 23.54
N ASN A 319 -18.28 -23.70 24.86
CA ASN A 319 -18.75 -24.79 25.70
C ASN A 319 -20.18 -25.18 25.28
N HIS A 320 -20.31 -26.03 24.27
CA HIS A 320 -21.51 -26.84 24.08
C HIS A 320 -21.47 -28.02 25.06
N ASN A 321 -21.54 -27.72 26.36
CA ASN A 321 -21.93 -28.74 27.32
C ASN A 321 -23.45 -28.67 27.50
N THR A 322 -24.08 -29.62 26.84
CA THR A 322 -25.49 -29.97 26.91
C THR A 322 -25.91 -30.17 28.36
N SER A 323 -26.58 -29.17 28.96
CA SER A 323 -27.45 -29.44 30.10
C SER A 323 -28.69 -30.19 29.58
N GLN A 324 -28.58 -31.52 29.57
CA GLN A 324 -29.75 -32.39 29.63
C GLN A 324 -30.60 -31.95 30.83
N LYS A 325 -31.78 -31.43 30.53
CA LYS A 325 -32.87 -31.23 31.48
C LYS A 325 -33.19 -32.56 32.15
N THR A 326 -32.74 -32.77 33.37
CA THR A 326 -33.39 -33.72 34.28
C THR A 326 -34.70 -33.11 34.74
N SER A 327 -35.79 -33.55 34.12
CA SER A 327 -37.15 -33.37 34.59
C SER A 327 -37.33 -34.08 35.93
N HIS A 328 -37.32 -33.34 37.04
CA HIS A 328 -37.93 -33.80 38.27
C HIS A 328 -39.37 -33.28 38.35
N GLN A 329 -40.31 -34.18 38.05
CA GLN A 329 -41.69 -34.07 38.47
C GLN A 329 -41.74 -34.09 40.01
N HIS A 330 -42.14 -32.98 40.61
CA HIS A 330 -42.73 -32.98 41.94
C HIS A 330 -44.23 -33.24 41.78
N GLN A 331 -44.65 -34.46 42.08
CA GLN A 331 -46.03 -34.72 42.50
C GLN A 331 -46.07 -34.70 44.02
N SER A 332 -46.88 -33.76 44.53
CA SER A 332 -47.38 -33.81 45.89
C SER A 332 -48.47 -34.88 45.98
N SER A 333 -48.36 -35.73 46.99
CA SER A 333 -49.49 -36.45 47.56
C SER A 333 -49.23 -36.54 49.05
N GLY A 334 -50.04 -35.83 49.83
CA GLY A 334 -50.09 -35.99 51.27
C GLY A 334 -50.84 -37.24 51.68
N VAL A 335 -50.98 -37.35 53.02
CA VAL A 335 -51.95 -38.15 53.79
C VAL A 335 -51.48 -39.58 54.11
N ASP A 336 -50.89 -39.78 55.30
CA ASP A 336 -51.52 -40.41 56.49
C ASP A 336 -50.45 -40.91 57.49
N GLY A 337 -50.68 -40.69 58.79
CA GLY A 337 -49.90 -41.23 59.91
C GLY A 337 -49.71 -40.28 61.08
#